data_AF-A0A7Y5F120-F1
#
_entry.id   AF-A0A7Y5F120-F1
#
_cell.length_a   1.000
_cell.length_b   1.000
_cell.length_c   1.000
_cell.angle_alpha   90.00
_cell.angle_beta   90.00
_cell.angle_gamma   90.00
#
_symmetry.space_group_name_H-M   'P 1'
#
loop_
_entity.id
_entity.type
_entity.pdbx_description
1 polymer ?
#
loop_
_entity_poly.entity_id
_entity_poly.type
_entity_poly.pdbx_seq_one_letter_code
_entity_poly.pdbx_strand_id
1 'polypeptide(L)'
;MPQTLSLIADIIGITGAIFALFAWLQARQLKKIQEIEQIRQNKKIKVVLNYGLEKIELPIELRRAEFNRAEILGRIGMIPMKDKEQKRFKLEYLHSVQFYQQVTQLMDGVNEGLLTIPCSKEEFYQFDLSKANQP
;
A
#
# COMPACT_ATOMS: atom_id res chain seq x y z
N MET A 1 33.18 -7.81 -55.57
CA MET A 1 32.40 -8.45 -54.48
C MET A 1 32.75 -8.03 -53.02
N PRO A 2 33.76 -7.17 -52.70
CA PRO A 2 33.98 -6.76 -51.30
C PRO A 2 33.17 -5.52 -50.85
N GLN A 3 32.78 -4.64 -51.78
CA GLN A 3 32.09 -3.39 -51.45
C GLN A 3 30.64 -3.59 -50.96
N THR A 4 29.94 -4.60 -51.48
CA THR A 4 28.57 -4.94 -51.05
C THR A 4 28.53 -5.49 -49.63
N LEU A 5 29.56 -6.23 -49.22
CA LEU A 5 29.65 -6.80 -47.87
C LEU A 5 29.88 -5.70 -46.82
N SER A 6 30.72 -4.71 -47.13
CA SER A 6 30.96 -3.54 -46.27
C SER A 6 29.69 -2.70 -46.10
N LEU A 7 28.96 -2.46 -47.19
CA LEU A 7 27.75 -1.64 -47.17
C LEU A 7 26.61 -2.31 -46.39
N ILE A 8 26.48 -3.64 -46.48
CA ILE A 8 25.55 -4.43 -45.66
C ILE A 8 25.94 -4.39 -44.18
N ALA A 9 27.23 -4.51 -43.86
CA ALA A 9 27.72 -4.43 -42.49
C ALA A 9 27.47 -3.05 -41.85
N ASP A 10 27.69 -1.98 -42.60
CA ASP A 10 27.43 -0.60 -42.13
C ASP A 10 25.94 -0.37 -41.88
N ILE A 11 25.05 -0.86 -42.75
CA ILE A 11 23.60 -0.79 -42.56
C ILE A 11 23.16 -1.56 -41.30
N ILE A 12 23.68 -2.77 -41.09
CA ILE A 12 23.38 -3.57 -39.89
C ILE A 12 23.89 -2.88 -38.63
N GLY A 13 25.09 -2.29 -38.67
CA GLY A 13 25.66 -1.54 -37.55
C GLY A 13 24.83 -0.31 -37.19
N ILE A 14 24.45 0.50 -38.19
CA ILE A 14 23.65 1.72 -37.99
C ILE A 14 22.25 1.37 -37.48
N THR A 15 21.59 0.38 -38.09
CA THR A 15 20.26 -0.07 -37.64
C THR A 15 20.32 -0.62 -36.22
N GLY A 16 21.30 -1.46 -35.90
CA GLY A 16 21.54 -1.95 -34.55
C GLY A 16 21.76 -0.83 -33.53
N ALA A 17 22.54 0.20 -33.87
CA ALA A 17 22.77 1.35 -33.00
C ALA A 17 21.49 2.16 -32.75
N ILE A 18 20.65 2.35 -33.78
CA ILE A 18 19.34 3.03 -33.66
C ILE A 18 18.39 2.24 -32.77
N PHE A 19 18.29 0.92 -32.95
CA PHE A 19 17.47 0.05 -32.10
C PHE A 19 17.94 0.07 -30.64
N ALA A 20 19.26 0.02 -30.40
CA ALA A 20 19.82 0.10 -29.06
C ALA A 20 19.52 1.45 -28.39
N LEU A 21 19.63 2.56 -29.12
CA LEU A 21 19.29 3.89 -28.62
C LEU A 21 17.80 3.98 -28.24
N PHE A 22 16.92 3.45 -29.09
CA PHE A 22 15.49 3.44 -28.84
C PHE A 22 15.10 2.58 -27.64
N ALA A 23 15.70 1.38 -27.53
CA ALA A 23 15.52 0.50 -26.38
C ALA A 23 15.99 1.16 -25.08
N TRP A 24 17.13 1.87 -25.10
CA TRP A 24 17.62 2.61 -23.93
C TRP A 24 16.68 3.74 -23.51
N LEU A 25 16.15 4.51 -24.46
CA LEU A 25 15.17 5.56 -24.19
C LEU A 25 13.89 4.99 -23.57
N GLN A 26 13.34 3.92 -24.12
CA GLN A 26 12.17 3.25 -23.55
C GLN A 26 12.46 2.67 -22.16
N ALA A 27 13.58 1.98 -21.97
CA ALA A 27 13.97 1.43 -20.69
C ALA A 27 14.08 2.53 -19.61
N ARG A 28 14.60 3.70 -19.98
CA ARG A 28 14.68 4.84 -19.07
C ARG A 28 13.31 5.42 -18.70
N GLN A 29 12.36 5.43 -19.63
CA GLN A 29 10.98 5.83 -19.34
C GLN A 29 10.28 4.83 -18.41
N LEU A 30 10.43 3.52 -18.68
CA LEU A 30 9.84 2.47 -17.86
C LEU A 30 10.39 2.49 -16.43
N LYS A 31 11.70 2.68 -16.25
CA LYS A 31 12.30 2.85 -14.91
C LYS A 31 11.68 3.99 -14.12
N LYS A 32 11.46 5.15 -14.75
CA LYS A 32 10.81 6.28 -14.08
C LYS A 32 9.38 5.96 -13.65
N ILE A 33 8.60 5.28 -14.51
CA ILE A 33 7.24 4.86 -14.17
C ILE A 33 7.24 3.88 -13.00
N GLN A 34 8.17 2.91 -13.02
CA GLN A 34 8.35 1.95 -11.93
C GLN A 34 8.75 2.64 -10.62
N GLU A 35 9.67 3.60 -10.66
CA GLU A 35 10.08 4.37 -9.47
C GLU A 35 8.89 5.16 -8.88
N ILE A 36 8.11 5.84 -9.72
CA ILE A 36 6.93 6.58 -9.28
C ILE A 36 5.91 5.63 -8.64
N GLU A 37 5.64 4.49 -9.27
CA GLU A 37 4.70 3.49 -8.76
C GLU A 37 5.21 2.88 -7.45
N GLN A 38 6.50 2.57 -7.36
CA GLN A 38 7.10 2.04 -6.14
C GLN A 38 7.02 3.05 -4.99
N ILE A 39 7.22 4.35 -5.26
CA ILE A 39 7.00 5.42 -4.27
C ILE A 39 5.53 5.45 -3.85
N ARG A 40 4.58 5.37 -4.80
CA ARG A 40 3.13 5.36 -4.51
C ARG A 40 2.73 4.19 -3.62
N GLN A 41 3.29 3.01 -3.87
CA GLN A 41 3.02 1.77 -3.16
C GLN A 41 3.68 1.68 -1.78
N ASN A 42 4.83 2.33 -1.59
CA ASN A 42 5.51 2.40 -0.30
C ASN A 42 4.94 3.48 0.64
N LYS A 43 3.98 4.30 0.19
CA LYS A 43 3.30 5.25 1.09
C LYS A 43 2.61 4.50 2.22
N LYS A 44 2.81 4.98 3.44
CA LYS A 44 2.19 4.42 4.65
C LYS A 44 0.74 4.86 4.75
N ILE A 45 -0.10 3.94 5.22
CA ILE A 45 -1.50 4.16 5.56
C ILE A 45 -1.64 3.93 7.07
N LYS A 46 -2.19 4.93 7.75
CA LYS A 46 -2.51 4.91 9.18
C LYS A 46 -3.92 4.41 9.38
N VAL A 47 -4.17 3.78 10.52
CA VAL A 47 -5.50 3.31 10.91
C VAL A 47 -5.89 3.97 12.22
N VAL A 48 -7.04 4.62 12.24
CA VAL A 48 -7.54 5.36 13.39
C VAL A 48 -8.92 4.83 13.77
N LEU A 49 -9.09 4.52 15.05
CA LEU A 49 -10.40 4.32 15.66
C LEU A 49 -11.00 5.68 16.01
N ASN A 50 -12.28 5.88 15.71
CA ASN A 50 -12.99 7.13 15.96
C ASN A 50 -14.29 6.89 16.74
N TYR A 51 -14.43 7.56 17.88
CA TYR A 51 -15.62 7.56 18.72
C TYR A 51 -15.98 8.99 19.11
N GLY A 52 -17.00 9.57 18.47
CA GLY A 52 -17.40 10.96 18.69
C GLY A 52 -16.27 11.94 18.37
N LEU A 53 -15.73 12.59 19.41
CA LEU A 53 -14.57 13.49 19.31
C LEU A 53 -13.24 12.81 19.61
N GLU A 54 -13.26 11.60 20.18
CA GLU A 54 -12.07 10.84 20.52
C GLU A 54 -11.55 10.06 19.32
N LYS A 55 -10.25 10.16 19.07
CA LYS A 55 -9.55 9.44 18.03
C LYS A 55 -8.32 8.78 18.61
N ILE A 56 -8.12 7.51 18.27
CA ILE A 56 -6.88 6.82 18.61
C ILE A 56 -6.28 6.22 17.36
N GLU A 57 -5.03 6.61 17.09
CA GLU A 57 -4.21 5.95 16.08
C GLU A 57 -3.76 4.59 16.62
N LEU A 58 -4.08 3.54 15.87
CA LEU A 58 -3.62 2.20 16.18
C LEU A 58 -2.12 2.11 15.87
N PRO A 59 -1.33 1.35 16.66
CA PRO A 59 0.11 1.18 16.46
C PRO A 59 0.40 0.22 15.29
N ILE A 60 -0.21 0.49 14.14
CA ILE A 60 -0.11 -0.30 12.92
C ILE A 60 0.22 0.66 11.78
N GLU A 61 1.36 0.43 11.15
CA GLU A 61 1.77 1.14 9.96
C GLU A 61 1.81 0.14 8.80
N LEU A 62 0.93 0.34 7.82
CA LEU A 62 0.86 -0.53 6.64
C LEU A 62 1.30 0.23 5.40
N ARG A 63 2.10 -0.40 4.55
CA ARG A 63 2.37 0.15 3.21
C ARG A 63 1.13 -0.03 2.35
N ARG A 64 0.89 0.87 1.40
CA ARG A 64 -0.21 0.74 0.44
C ARG A 64 -0.18 -0.60 -0.32
N ALA A 65 1.01 -1.09 -0.69
CA ALA A 65 1.18 -2.41 -1.31
C ALA A 65 0.66 -3.58 -0.47
N GLU A 66 0.70 -3.44 0.85
CA GLU A 66 0.30 -4.47 1.82
C GLU A 66 -1.13 -4.23 2.34
N PHE A 67 -1.68 -3.04 2.07
CA PHE A 67 -2.94 -2.59 2.63
C PHE A 67 -4.11 -3.32 1.98
N ASN A 68 -4.59 -4.35 2.67
CA ASN A 68 -5.78 -5.09 2.30
C ASN A 68 -6.57 -5.48 3.55
N ARG A 69 -7.82 -5.92 3.36
CA ARG A 69 -8.71 -6.29 4.46
C ARG A 69 -8.13 -7.34 5.41
N ALA A 70 -7.49 -8.38 4.88
CA ALA A 70 -6.96 -9.46 5.69
C ALA A 70 -5.80 -8.97 6.57
N GLU A 71 -4.90 -8.15 6.01
CA GLU A 71 -3.78 -7.56 6.73
C GLU A 71 -4.28 -6.61 7.84
N ILE A 72 -5.25 -5.74 7.54
CA ILE A 72 -5.87 -4.84 8.54
C ILE A 72 -6.45 -5.66 9.70
N LEU A 73 -7.24 -6.69 9.39
CA LEU A 73 -7.84 -7.55 10.42
C LEU A 73 -6.79 -8.31 11.24
N GLY A 74 -5.74 -8.81 10.59
CA GLY A 74 -4.62 -9.48 11.25
C GLY A 74 -3.91 -8.54 12.23
N ARG A 75 -3.57 -7.34 11.80
CA ARG A 75 -2.87 -6.34 12.62
C ARG A 75 -3.73 -5.84 13.79
N ILE A 76 -5.01 -5.56 13.56
CA ILE A 76 -5.94 -5.21 14.65
C ILE A 76 -6.07 -6.38 15.62
N GLY A 77 -6.12 -7.61 15.13
CA GLY A 77 -6.18 -8.82 15.96
C GLY A 77 -4.94 -9.09 16.82
N MET A 78 -3.80 -8.47 16.50
CA MET A 78 -2.59 -8.53 17.33
C MET A 78 -2.61 -7.55 18.51
N ILE A 79 -3.52 -6.58 18.50
CA ILE A 79 -3.61 -5.59 19.58
C ILE A 79 -4.17 -6.26 20.83
N PRO A 80 -3.46 -6.19 21.98
CA PRO A 80 -3.94 -6.79 23.21
C PRO A 80 -5.31 -6.26 23.61
N MET A 81 -6.19 -7.15 24.07
CA MET A 81 -7.50 -6.80 24.61
C MET A 81 -7.38 -6.47 26.10
N LYS A 82 -8.22 -5.54 26.60
CA LYS A 82 -8.32 -5.28 28.05
C LYS A 82 -8.97 -6.44 28.78
N ASP A 83 -10.03 -7.00 28.19
CA ASP A 83 -10.67 -8.21 28.70
C ASP A 83 -9.89 -9.44 28.24
N LYS A 84 -9.33 -10.19 29.20
CA LYS A 84 -8.54 -11.40 28.94
C LYS A 84 -9.39 -12.59 28.51
N GLU A 85 -10.69 -12.60 28.81
CA GLU A 85 -11.61 -13.65 28.38
C GLU A 85 -12.06 -13.46 26.92
N GLN A 86 -11.98 -12.22 26.43
CA GLN A 86 -12.33 -11.88 25.06
C GLN A 86 -11.25 -12.33 24.07
N LYS A 87 -11.54 -13.43 23.34
CA LYS A 87 -10.62 -14.02 22.36
C LYS A 87 -10.56 -13.28 21.00
N ARG A 88 -11.51 -12.39 20.72
CA ARG A 88 -11.63 -11.69 19.42
C ARG A 88 -12.12 -10.26 19.63
N PHE A 89 -11.55 -9.31 18.90
CA PHE A 89 -12.06 -7.95 18.85
C PHE A 89 -13.42 -7.92 18.13
N LYS A 90 -14.19 -6.87 18.40
CA LYS A 90 -15.49 -6.59 17.76
C LYS A 90 -15.46 -5.18 17.19
N LEU A 91 -15.55 -5.07 15.88
CA LEU A 91 -15.64 -3.80 15.16
C LEU A 91 -16.65 -3.98 14.03
N GLU A 92 -17.88 -3.58 14.26
CA GLU A 92 -19.00 -3.77 13.33
C GLU A 92 -18.72 -3.14 11.96
N TYR A 93 -18.05 -1.98 11.96
CA TYR A 93 -17.69 -1.27 10.73
C TYR A 93 -16.87 -2.13 9.75
N LEU A 94 -16.04 -3.06 10.23
CA LEU A 94 -15.21 -3.92 9.36
C LEU A 94 -16.00 -4.94 8.54
N HIS A 95 -17.29 -5.10 8.86
CA HIS A 95 -18.25 -5.92 8.12
C HIS A 95 -19.10 -5.09 7.15
N SER A 96 -18.92 -3.77 7.12
CA SER A 96 -19.71 -2.87 6.28
C SER A 96 -19.18 -2.78 4.83
N VAL A 97 -20.07 -2.41 3.91
CA VAL A 97 -19.71 -2.11 2.52
C VAL A 97 -18.84 -0.84 2.45
N GLN A 98 -19.11 0.13 3.32
CA GLN A 98 -18.37 1.39 3.41
C GLN A 98 -16.89 1.14 3.73
N PHE A 99 -16.61 0.20 4.64
CA PHE A 99 -15.24 -0.19 4.94
C PHE A 99 -14.54 -0.76 3.71
N TYR A 100 -15.19 -1.65 2.96
CA TYR A 100 -14.61 -2.21 1.72
C TYR A 100 -14.31 -1.11 0.70
N GLN A 101 -15.24 -0.17 0.50
CA GLN A 101 -15.06 0.96 -0.41
C GLN A 101 -13.89 1.86 0.01
N GLN A 102 -13.75 2.17 1.30
CA GLN A 102 -12.62 2.95 1.80
C GLN A 102 -11.29 2.23 1.61
N VAL A 103 -11.24 0.92 1.84
CA VAL A 103 -10.02 0.14 1.61
C VAL A 103 -9.60 0.21 0.14
N THR A 104 -10.53 -0.01 -0.79
CA THR A 104 -10.26 0.09 -2.23
C THR A 104 -9.78 1.50 -2.62
N GLN A 105 -10.44 2.55 -2.15
CA GLN A 105 -10.04 3.93 -2.44
C GLN A 105 -8.64 4.26 -1.92
N LEU A 106 -8.26 3.73 -0.75
CA LEU A 106 -6.92 3.92 -0.18
C LEU A 106 -5.85 3.14 -0.96
N MET A 107 -6.17 1.95 -1.47
CA MET A 107 -5.30 1.17 -2.35
C MET A 107 -5.09 1.86 -3.70
N ASP A 108 -6.15 2.44 -4.26
CA ASP A 108 -6.10 3.18 -5.53
C ASP A 108 -5.39 4.53 -5.39
N GLY A 109 -5.23 5.01 -4.15
CA GLY A 109 -4.54 6.26 -3.83
C GLY A 109 -5.40 7.51 -4.01
N VAL A 110 -6.72 7.36 -4.00
CA VAL A 110 -7.69 8.46 -4.06
C VAL A 110 -7.69 9.27 -2.76
N ASN A 111 -7.50 8.61 -1.61
CA ASN A 111 -7.49 9.24 -0.29
C ASN A 111 -6.08 9.35 0.33
N GLU A 112 -5.91 10.37 1.17
CA GLU A 112 -4.71 10.61 1.97
C GLU A 112 -4.57 9.58 3.09
N GLY A 113 -3.95 8.44 2.80
CA GLY A 113 -3.18 7.62 3.76
C GLY A 113 -3.81 7.30 5.12
N LEU A 114 -5.13 7.39 5.29
CA LEU A 114 -5.80 7.34 6.59
C LEU A 114 -7.10 6.56 6.45
N LEU A 115 -7.14 5.41 7.12
CA LEU A 115 -8.34 4.63 7.31
C LEU A 115 -8.97 5.02 8.65
N THR A 116 -10.17 5.58 8.62
CA THR A 116 -10.93 5.90 9.83
C THR A 116 -11.99 4.85 10.06
N ILE A 117 -11.90 4.14 11.19
CA ILE A 117 -12.87 3.13 11.62
C ILE A 117 -13.78 3.80 12.67
N PRO A 118 -15.01 4.22 12.31
CA PRO A 118 -16.00 4.61 13.29
C PRO A 118 -16.35 3.41 14.16
N CYS A 119 -16.49 3.64 15.46
CA CYS A 119 -16.76 2.58 16.43
C CYS A 119 -17.62 3.08 17.58
N SER A 120 -18.29 2.15 18.27
CA SER A 120 -19.02 2.43 19.51
C SER A 120 -18.06 2.66 20.68
N LYS A 121 -18.59 3.10 21.82
CA LYS A 121 -17.80 3.29 23.04
C LYS A 121 -17.15 1.98 23.49
N GLU A 122 -17.93 0.90 23.48
CA GLU A 122 -17.50 -0.43 23.90
C GLU A 122 -16.40 -0.96 22.99
N GLU A 123 -16.57 -0.76 21.67
CA GLU A 123 -15.57 -1.13 20.68
C GLU A 123 -14.28 -0.32 20.79
N PHE A 124 -14.38 0.98 21.06
CA PHE A 124 -13.23 1.87 21.16
C PHE A 124 -12.33 1.51 22.35
N TYR A 125 -12.94 1.22 23.52
CA TYR A 125 -12.19 0.96 24.75
C TYR A 125 -11.77 -0.51 24.95
N GLN A 126 -12.08 -1.41 24.02
CA GLN A 126 -11.77 -2.84 24.15
C GLN A 126 -10.26 -3.15 24.11
N PHE A 127 -9.45 -2.29 23.48
CA PHE A 127 -8.02 -2.49 23.30
C PHE A 127 -7.18 -1.94 24.45
N ASP A 128 -6.15 -2.70 24.86
CA ASP A 128 -5.13 -2.27 25.81
C ASP A 128 -3.91 -1.70 25.07
N LEU A 129 -4.02 -0.44 24.68
CA LEU A 129 -2.98 0.26 23.92
C LEU A 129 -1.75 0.63 24.75
N SER A 130 -1.81 0.49 26.08
CA SER A 130 -0.64 0.71 26.94
C SER A 130 0.47 -0.32 26.68
N LYS A 131 0.09 -1.53 26.25
CA LYS A 131 1.02 -2.63 25.94
C LYS A 131 1.42 -2.68 24.47
N ALA A 132 0.63 -2.11 23.58
CA ALA A 132 0.87 -2.15 22.15
C ALA A 132 1.94 -1.14 21.67
N ASN A 133 2.28 -0.15 22.51
CA ASN A 133 3.32 0.85 22.24
C ASN A 133 4.69 0.50 22.87
N GLN A 134 4.87 -0.72 23.39
CA GLN A 134 6.18 -1.18 23.89
C GLN A 134 6.95 -1.83 22.73
N PRO A 135 8.21 -1.40 22.49
CA PRO A 135 9.03 -1.86 21.36
C PRO A 135 9.41 -3.34 21.44
#